data_AF-I4HN84-F1
#
_entry.id   AF-I4HN84-F1
#
_cell.length_a   1.000
_cell.length_b   1.000
_cell.length_c   1.000
_cell.angle_alpha   90.00
_cell.angle_beta   90.00
_cell.angle_gamma   90.00
#
_symmetry.space_group_name_H-M   'P 1'
#
loop_
_entity.id
_entity.type
_entity.pdbx_description
1 polymer ?
#
loop_
_entity_poly.entity_id
_entity_poly.type
_entity_poly.pdbx_seq_one_letter_code
_entity_poly.pdbx_strand_id
1 'polypeptide(L)'
;MGGAGNDTLTGETGATNTFIYNSRFEGVDLMTDFISVDRIHLKSSGFAGLSRGSLSASRYGEGNSLVAAASAAFSAGTASNAAILSVGTAAGVDVWYTSNALNTALFGTGANLLATLSSTSTNLATVNQSNFSVIA
;
A
#
# COMPACT_ATOMS: atom_id res chain seq x y z
N MET A 1 13.72 -2.43 4.20
CA MET A 1 12.93 -3.66 4.46
C MET A 1 12.78 -3.75 5.96
N GLY A 2 11.55 -3.90 6.48
CA GLY A 2 11.31 -4.19 7.90
C GLY A 2 11.53 -5.67 8.18
N GLY A 3 10.78 -6.53 7.49
CA GLY A 3 10.84 -7.97 7.69
C GLY A 3 9.67 -8.40 8.58
N ALA A 4 9.87 -9.44 9.40
CA ALA A 4 8.81 -9.91 10.29
C ALA A 4 8.76 -9.06 11.58
N GLY A 5 7.62 -8.46 11.88
CA GLY A 5 7.40 -7.58 13.02
C GLY A 5 6.74 -6.27 12.61
N ASN A 6 6.53 -5.40 13.59
CA ASN A 6 6.16 -4.02 13.32
C ASN A 6 7.43 -3.17 13.41
N ASP A 7 7.95 -2.72 12.27
CA ASP A 7 9.23 -2.01 12.20
C ASP A 7 9.04 -0.51 11.98
N THR A 8 9.98 0.29 12.49
CA THR A 8 10.07 1.71 12.12
C THR A 8 11.10 1.85 11.00
N LEU A 9 10.65 2.32 9.84
CA LEU A 9 11.45 2.51 8.64
C LEU A 9 11.69 4.01 8.39
N THR A 10 12.96 4.37 8.25
CA THR A 10 13.40 5.70 7.85
C THR A 10 14.32 5.53 6.64
N GLY A 11 14.03 6.25 5.56
CA GLY A 11 14.84 6.31 4.37
C GLY A 11 16.06 7.22 4.53
N GLU A 12 16.85 7.29 3.46
CA GLU A 12 17.92 8.27 3.35
C GLU A 12 17.35 9.58 2.80
N THR A 13 17.66 10.68 3.47
CA THR A 13 17.26 12.03 3.05
C THR A 13 17.81 12.35 1.65
N GLY A 14 16.93 12.75 0.73
CA GLY A 14 17.32 13.23 -0.60
C GLY A 14 17.59 12.13 -1.65
N ALA A 15 17.38 10.87 -1.29
CA ALA A 15 17.40 9.74 -2.23
C ALA A 15 15.98 9.21 -2.47
N THR A 16 15.79 8.49 -3.58
CA THR A 16 14.60 7.67 -3.77
C THR A 16 14.73 6.40 -2.95
N ASN A 17 13.88 6.23 -1.95
CA ASN A 17 13.86 5.05 -1.10
C ASN A 17 12.92 3.99 -1.65
N THR A 18 13.31 2.72 -1.51
CA THR A 18 12.48 1.57 -1.91
C THR A 18 12.22 0.68 -0.71
N PHE A 19 10.97 0.61 -0.30
CA PHE A 19 10.48 -0.23 0.77
C PHE A 19 9.92 -1.52 0.16
N ILE A 20 10.54 -2.67 0.47
CA ILE A 20 10.19 -3.95 -0.14
C ILE A 20 9.45 -4.80 0.89
N TYR A 21 8.27 -5.30 0.50
CA TYR A 21 7.49 -6.30 1.21
C TYR A 21 7.54 -7.63 0.46
N ASN A 22 7.95 -8.68 1.15
CA ASN A 22 7.96 -10.03 0.61
C ASN A 22 6.65 -10.77 0.83
N SER A 23 5.84 -10.35 1.80
CA SER A 23 4.58 -11.02 2.17
C SER A 23 3.63 -10.07 2.89
N ARG A 24 2.32 -10.30 2.75
CA ARG A 24 1.29 -9.60 3.53
C ARG A 24 1.31 -9.92 5.04
N PHE A 25 2.12 -10.89 5.47
CA PHE A 25 2.23 -11.35 6.85
C PHE A 25 3.52 -10.89 7.55
N GLU A 26 4.25 -9.97 6.94
CA GLU A 26 5.47 -9.40 7.52
C GLU A 26 5.15 -8.56 8.77
N GLY A 27 3.99 -7.92 8.85
CA GLY A 27 3.58 -7.11 9.98
C GLY A 27 3.20 -5.70 9.51
N VAL A 28 3.14 -4.75 10.45
CA VAL A 28 2.75 -3.37 10.16
C VAL A 28 3.91 -2.43 10.43
N ASP A 29 4.50 -1.89 9.37
CA ASP A 29 5.61 -0.96 9.48
C ASP A 29 5.16 0.50 9.62
N LEU A 30 5.96 1.32 10.28
CA LEU A 30 5.83 2.77 10.34
C LEU A 30 6.92 3.42 9.48
N MET A 31 6.56 4.06 8.39
CA MET A 31 7.47 4.85 7.55
C MET A 31 7.47 6.30 8.00
N THR A 32 8.62 6.82 8.43
CA THR A 32 8.69 8.14 9.10
C THR A 32 8.97 9.31 8.16
N ASP A 33 9.46 9.06 6.95
CA ASP A 33 9.96 10.06 6.02
C ASP A 33 9.58 9.78 4.56
N PHE A 34 8.50 9.03 4.33
CA PHE A 34 8.04 8.68 2.97
C PHE A 34 7.65 9.93 2.16
N ILE A 35 8.27 10.09 0.99
CA ILE A 35 8.04 11.21 0.05
C ILE A 35 7.59 10.72 -1.35
N SER A 36 7.27 11.65 -2.25
CA SER A 36 6.56 11.36 -3.51
C SER A 36 7.36 10.53 -4.49
N VAL A 37 8.69 10.55 -4.38
CA VAL A 37 9.60 9.79 -5.23
C VAL A 37 9.84 8.38 -4.71
N ASP A 38 9.49 8.09 -3.45
CA ASP A 38 9.70 6.80 -2.83
C ASP A 38 8.75 5.74 -3.38
N ARG A 39 9.17 4.49 -3.24
CA ARG A 39 8.41 3.35 -3.76
C ARG A 39 8.20 2.26 -2.73
N ILE A 40 7.05 1.62 -2.83
CA ILE A 40 6.69 0.38 -2.14
C ILE A 40 6.65 -0.74 -3.17
N HIS A 41 7.55 -1.72 -3.01
CA HIS A 41 7.67 -2.88 -3.86
C HIS A 41 7.04 -4.09 -3.19
N LEU A 42 6.14 -4.75 -3.90
CA LEU A 42 5.43 -5.94 -3.43
C LEU A 42 5.92 -7.15 -4.23
N LYS A 43 6.49 -8.14 -3.57
CA LYS A 43 6.85 -9.43 -4.18
C LYS A 43 5.60 -10.22 -4.57
N SER A 44 5.36 -10.41 -5.86
CA SER A 44 4.19 -11.16 -6.35
C SER A 44 3.99 -12.53 -5.69
N SER A 45 5.08 -13.22 -5.32
CA SER A 45 5.03 -14.51 -4.61
C SER A 45 4.37 -14.45 -3.22
N GLY A 46 4.38 -13.30 -2.56
CA GLY A 46 3.75 -13.10 -1.24
C GLY A 46 2.40 -12.40 -1.27
N PHE A 47 1.95 -11.96 -2.45
CA PHE A 47 0.71 -11.22 -2.63
C PHE A 47 -0.16 -11.86 -3.72
N ALA A 48 -1.09 -12.70 -3.29
CA ALA A 48 -2.04 -13.35 -4.18
C ALA A 48 -2.84 -12.33 -5.01
N GLY A 49 -3.10 -12.63 -6.27
CA GLY A 49 -3.92 -11.77 -7.14
C GLY A 49 -3.20 -10.52 -7.69
N LEU A 50 -1.99 -10.19 -7.23
CA LEU A 50 -1.12 -9.19 -7.83
C LEU A 50 -0.16 -9.83 -8.84
N SER A 51 -0.27 -9.44 -10.11
CA SER A 51 0.65 -9.87 -11.16
C SER A 51 1.76 -8.85 -11.37
N ARG A 52 2.94 -9.32 -11.78
CA ARG A 52 4.10 -8.46 -12.09
C ARG A 52 3.78 -7.46 -13.20
N GLY A 53 4.45 -6.30 -13.14
CA GLY A 53 4.41 -5.29 -14.19
C GLY A 53 3.40 -4.20 -13.88
N SER A 54 3.76 -3.34 -12.92
CA SER A 54 3.04 -2.18 -12.38
C SER A 54 1.59 -2.47 -11.94
N LEU A 55 1.25 -2.04 -10.73
CA LEU A 55 -0.14 -2.03 -10.31
C LEU A 55 -0.95 -1.26 -11.38
N SER A 56 -1.85 -1.90 -12.12
CA SER A 56 -2.67 -1.20 -13.12
C SER A 56 -3.64 -0.24 -12.42
N ALA A 57 -4.05 0.87 -13.05
CA ALA A 57 -5.00 1.84 -12.49
C ALA A 57 -6.19 1.17 -11.78
N SER A 58 -6.69 0.09 -12.37
CA SER A 58 -7.75 -0.80 -11.85
C SER A 58 -7.49 -1.53 -10.53
N ARG A 59 -6.33 -1.33 -9.90
CA ARG A 59 -5.90 -2.03 -8.68
C ARG A 59 -5.41 -1.09 -7.59
N TYR A 60 -5.40 0.21 -7.84
CA TYR A 60 -5.09 1.23 -6.84
C TYR A 60 -6.36 1.99 -6.46
N GLY A 61 -6.54 2.32 -5.19
CA GLY A 61 -7.60 3.21 -4.73
C GLY A 61 -7.15 4.06 -3.55
N GLU A 62 -7.72 5.26 -3.46
CA GLU A 62 -7.38 6.24 -2.42
C GLU A 62 -8.62 6.88 -1.79
N GLY A 63 -8.53 7.25 -0.52
CA GLY A 63 -9.63 7.91 0.19
C GLY A 63 -9.30 8.23 1.64
N ASN A 64 -10.22 8.89 2.34
CA ASN A 64 -10.12 9.20 3.78
C ASN A 64 -10.66 8.09 4.69
N SER A 65 -11.02 6.96 4.09
CA SER A 65 -11.47 5.75 4.78
C SER A 65 -11.21 4.55 3.89
N LEU A 66 -11.13 3.36 4.49
CA LEU A 66 -11.03 2.11 3.75
C LEU A 66 -12.17 1.95 2.73
N VAL A 67 -13.41 2.32 3.11
CA VAL A 67 -14.59 2.29 2.23
C VAL A 67 -14.39 3.16 0.99
N ALA A 68 -13.93 4.40 1.18
CA ALA A 68 -13.72 5.34 0.08
C ALA A 68 -12.60 4.84 -0.86
N ALA A 69 -11.46 4.41 -0.30
CA ALA A 69 -10.35 3.90 -1.08
C ALA A 69 -10.74 2.63 -1.87
N ALA A 70 -11.49 1.72 -1.26
CA ALA A 70 -11.97 0.52 -1.95
C ALA A 70 -12.94 0.84 -3.10
N SER A 71 -13.84 1.80 -2.93
CA SER A 71 -14.76 2.26 -3.98
C SER A 71 -14.02 2.87 -5.17
N ALA A 72 -12.95 3.64 -4.91
CA ALA A 72 -12.10 4.21 -5.95
C ALA A 72 -11.39 3.11 -6.76
N ALA A 73 -10.81 2.10 -6.09
CA ALA A 73 -10.18 0.97 -6.77
C ALA A 73 -11.17 0.19 -7.66
N PHE A 74 -12.40 -0.04 -7.17
CA PHE A 74 -13.43 -0.73 -7.95
C PHE A 74 -13.88 0.06 -9.17
N SER A 75 -14.01 1.38 -9.04
CA SER A 75 -14.36 2.26 -10.17
C SER A 75 -13.32 2.22 -11.29
N ALA A 76 -12.08 1.86 -10.96
CA ALA A 76 -11.02 1.64 -11.93
C ALA A 76 -11.02 0.23 -12.55
N GLY A 77 -11.80 -0.74 -12.03
CA GLY A 77 -12.03 -2.05 -12.66
C GLY A 77 -12.60 -3.13 -11.72
N THR A 78 -13.51 -3.97 -12.24
CA THR A 78 -14.33 -4.89 -11.44
C THR A 78 -13.81 -6.35 -11.36
N ALA A 79 -12.76 -6.70 -12.10
CA ALA A 79 -12.32 -8.09 -12.30
C ALA A 79 -10.96 -8.46 -11.68
N SER A 80 -10.43 -7.63 -10.76
CA SER A 80 -9.11 -7.84 -10.18
C SER A 80 -9.16 -8.76 -8.96
N ASN A 81 -8.20 -9.68 -8.82
CA ASN A 81 -8.09 -10.59 -7.68
C ASN A 81 -7.42 -9.95 -6.43
N ALA A 82 -6.93 -8.71 -6.51
CA ALA A 82 -6.34 -7.93 -5.41
C ALA A 82 -6.22 -6.43 -5.73
N ALA A 83 -6.14 -5.59 -4.68
CA ALA A 83 -5.87 -4.15 -4.79
C ALA A 83 -4.97 -3.63 -3.66
N ILE A 84 -4.37 -2.46 -3.90
CA ILE A 84 -3.68 -1.64 -2.89
C ILE A 84 -4.52 -0.39 -2.63
N LEU A 85 -4.76 -0.12 -1.35
CA LEU A 85 -5.58 1.00 -0.89
C LEU A 85 -4.73 1.95 -0.06
N SER A 86 -4.82 3.24 -0.37
CA SER A 86 -4.23 4.34 0.38
C SER A 86 -5.33 5.04 1.19
N VAL A 87 -5.20 5.05 2.52
CA VAL A 87 -6.20 5.64 3.41
C VAL A 87 -5.59 6.76 4.23
N GLY A 88 -6.07 7.99 4.00
CA GLY A 88 -5.69 9.13 4.84
C GLY A 88 -6.31 9.02 6.25
N THR A 89 -5.48 9.19 7.27
CA THR A 89 -5.83 9.18 8.69
C THR A 89 -5.21 10.39 9.42
N ALA A 90 -5.53 10.57 10.71
CA ALA A 90 -4.88 11.61 11.52
C ALA A 90 -3.37 11.34 11.74
N ALA A 91 -2.97 10.07 11.72
CA ALA A 91 -1.57 9.64 11.89
C ALA A 91 -0.76 9.66 10.58
N GLY A 92 -1.41 9.91 9.43
CA GLY A 92 -0.77 9.95 8.12
C GLY A 92 -1.53 9.16 7.07
N VAL A 93 -0.86 8.30 6.32
CA VAL A 93 -1.47 7.47 5.27
C VAL A 93 -1.25 6.00 5.58
N ASP A 94 -2.33 5.25 5.72
CA ASP A 94 -2.26 3.79 5.84
C ASP A 94 -2.30 3.14 4.46
N VAL A 95 -1.37 2.22 4.23
CA VAL A 95 -1.27 1.41 3.02
C VAL A 95 -1.77 0.01 3.31
N TRP A 96 -2.82 -0.37 2.61
CA TRP A 96 -3.47 -1.66 2.78
C TRP A 96 -3.34 -2.51 1.51
N TYR A 97 -3.13 -3.80 1.71
CA TYR A 97 -3.33 -4.82 0.68
C TYR A 97 -4.60 -5.60 0.95
N THR A 98 -5.33 -5.95 -0.10
CA THR A 98 -6.52 -6.78 0.02
C THR A 98 -6.65 -7.69 -1.19
N SER A 99 -6.94 -8.98 -0.94
CA SER A 99 -7.26 -9.95 -1.98
C SER A 99 -8.72 -9.76 -2.39
N ASN A 100 -8.94 -9.23 -3.58
CA ASN A 100 -10.24 -8.74 -4.02
C ASN A 100 -11.10 -9.88 -4.57
N ALA A 101 -12.17 -10.21 -3.83
CA ALA A 101 -13.49 -10.39 -4.43
C ALA A 101 -14.39 -9.36 -3.73
N LEU A 102 -14.37 -8.14 -4.30
CA LEU A 102 -14.83 -6.86 -3.75
C LEU A 102 -14.32 -6.54 -2.35
N ASN A 103 -12.99 -6.62 -2.17
CA ASN A 103 -12.21 -6.13 -1.02
C ASN A 103 -12.96 -5.90 0.28
N THR A 104 -13.18 -6.94 1.06
CA THR A 104 -13.52 -8.30 0.59
C THR A 104 -14.88 -8.50 1.21
N ALA A 105 -15.89 -8.02 0.47
CA ALA A 105 -17.15 -7.44 0.93
C ALA A 105 -16.98 -6.41 2.07
N LEU A 106 -16.15 -5.38 1.83
CA LEU A 106 -15.89 -4.26 2.76
C LEU A 106 -15.57 -4.70 4.20
N PHE A 107 -14.43 -5.39 4.28
CA PHE A 107 -13.51 -5.43 5.43
C PHE A 107 -13.73 -6.44 6.56
N GLY A 108 -14.47 -7.53 6.35
CA GLY A 108 -14.62 -8.56 7.39
C GLY A 108 -13.38 -9.44 7.65
N THR A 109 -12.67 -9.88 6.61
CA THR A 109 -11.31 -10.47 6.67
C THR A 109 -10.71 -10.43 5.25
N GLY A 110 -9.40 -10.20 5.11
CA GLY A 110 -8.70 -10.18 3.82
C GLY A 110 -7.97 -8.88 3.49
N ALA A 111 -8.26 -7.79 4.21
CA ALA A 111 -7.43 -6.58 4.21
C ALA A 111 -6.30 -6.73 5.23
N ASN A 112 -5.08 -6.38 4.82
CA ASN A 112 -3.88 -6.41 5.64
C ASN A 112 -3.27 -5.02 5.58
N LEU A 113 -3.16 -4.37 6.75
CA LEU A 113 -2.37 -3.16 6.87
C LEU A 113 -0.91 -3.56 6.68
N LEU A 114 -0.23 -2.91 5.74
CA LEU A 114 1.18 -3.16 5.45
C LEU A 114 2.05 -2.11 6.13
N ALA A 115 1.63 -0.85 6.02
CA ALA A 115 2.39 0.26 6.55
C ALA A 115 1.51 1.45 6.90
N THR A 116 1.97 2.25 7.87
CA THR A 116 1.52 3.62 8.09
C THR A 116 2.66 4.55 7.71
N LEU A 117 2.39 5.50 6.81
CA LEU A 117 3.30 6.57 6.44
C LEU A 117 2.98 7.78 7.34
N SER A 118 3.91 8.18 8.17
CA SER A 118 3.70 9.17 9.23
C SER A 118 3.33 10.56 8.71
N SER A 119 2.30 11.18 9.29
CA SER A 119 1.95 12.60 9.09
C SER A 119 2.96 13.57 9.71
N THR A 120 3.89 13.07 10.54
CA THR A 120 4.97 13.89 11.12
C THR A 120 6.06 14.25 10.11
N SER A 121 6.08 13.57 8.96
CA SER A 121 6.88 14.01 7.82
C SER A 121 6.25 15.28 7.24
N THR A 122 6.99 16.39 7.25
CA THR A 122 6.57 17.67 6.67
C THR A 122 6.37 17.60 5.15
N ASN A 123 6.81 16.51 4.51
CA ASN A 123 6.68 16.21 3.10
C ASN A 123 5.93 14.90 2.84
N LEU A 124 5.02 14.48 3.75
CA LEU A 124 4.19 13.31 3.47
C LEU A 124 3.47 13.52 2.13
N ALA A 125 3.91 12.78 1.13
CA ALA A 125 3.51 13.02 -0.23
C ALA A 125 2.07 12.58 -0.48
N THR A 126 1.48 13.13 -1.54
CA THR A 126 0.32 12.51 -2.18
C THR A 126 0.73 11.13 -2.70
N VAL A 127 0.48 10.11 -1.89
CA VAL A 127 0.63 8.71 -2.27
C VAL A 127 -0.33 8.43 -3.40
N ASN A 128 0.19 7.87 -4.48
CA ASN A 128 -0.60 7.50 -5.65
C ASN A 128 -0.10 6.17 -6.22
N GLN A 129 -0.77 5.68 -7.25
CA GLN A 129 -0.42 4.44 -7.92
C GLN A 129 1.07 4.30 -8.29
N SER A 130 1.73 5.37 -8.73
CA SER A 130 3.12 5.30 -9.19
C SER A 130 4.13 4.97 -8.08
N ASN A 131 3.74 5.17 -6.82
CA ASN A 131 4.53 4.77 -5.66
C ASN A 131 4.54 3.24 -5.46
N PHE A 132 3.68 2.49 -6.13
CA PHE A 132 3.56 1.05 -5.94
C PHE A 132 4.02 0.27 -7.16
N SER A 133 4.79 -0.79 -6.94
CA SER A 133 5.11 -1.75 -7.99
C SER A 133 5.06 -3.19 -7.51
N VAL A 134 4.67 -4.10 -8.42
CA VAL A 134 4.67 -5.54 -8.16
C VAL A 134 5.85 -6.15 -8.90
N ILE A 135 6.77 -6.73 -8.14
CA ILE A 135 8.02 -7.31 -8.62
C ILE A 135 7.98 -8.85 -8.56
N ALA A 136 8.93 -9.49 -9.27
CA ALA A 136 9.12 -10.95 -9.23
C ALA A 136 9.64 -11.38 -7.87
#